data_AF-A0A9E7EIN1-F1
#
_entry.id   AF-A0A9E7EIN1-F1
#
_cell.length_a   1.000
_cell.length_b   1.000
_cell.length_c   1.000
_cell.angle_alpha   90.00
_cell.angle_beta   90.00
_cell.angle_gamma   90.00
#
_symmetry.space_group_name_H-M   'P 1'
#
loop_
_entity.id
_entity.type
_entity.pdbx_description
1 polymer ?
#
loop_
_entity_poly.entity_id
_entity_poly.type
_entity_poly.pdbx_seq_one_letter_code
_entity_poly.pdbx_strand_id
1 'polypeptide(L)'
;MGAFTFLGLAVTSATEVIFGRVISDPIQLLGQIGGLSTTIVAIFGISLATITTNIAANVVAPANALVNLSPSAFTFRSGAFLTALLGIAFQPWRLLSSSESFVYTWLIGYSALMGPIGGIILADYYLVKRMELNVGALYSENPRGPYYYKKGFNVAAMAALVAGILPILPGFLDKVGILASTWEAFAAAYNNAWFVSFFVSGVVYLVLSSSQRRLKGA
;
A
#
# COMPACT_ATOMS: atom_id res chain seq x y z
N MET A 1 -14.80 -3.55 6.58
CA MET A 1 -14.51 -2.25 5.91
C MET A 1 -15.75 -1.59 5.33
N GLY A 2 -16.66 -2.28 4.64
CA GLY A 2 -17.85 -1.65 4.03
C GLY A 2 -18.68 -0.75 4.96
N ALA A 3 -18.97 -1.19 6.19
CA ALA A 3 -19.71 -0.37 7.17
C ALA A 3 -18.97 0.91 7.59
N PHE A 4 -17.64 0.86 7.73
CA PHE A 4 -16.81 2.02 8.06
C PHE A 4 -16.80 3.03 6.91
N THR A 5 -16.64 2.56 5.67
CA THR A 5 -16.68 3.41 4.47
C THR A 5 -18.05 4.04 4.30
N PHE A 6 -19.12 3.27 4.49
CA PHE A 6 -20.49 3.77 4.44
C PHE A 6 -20.73 4.86 5.49
N LEU A 7 -20.37 4.61 6.75
CA LEU A 7 -20.54 5.59 7.83
C LEU A 7 -19.79 6.89 7.52
N GLY A 8 -18.54 6.80 7.04
CA GLY A 8 -17.76 7.96 6.62
C GLY A 8 -18.46 8.77 5.53
N LEU A 9 -18.88 8.11 4.43
CA LEU A 9 -19.59 8.75 3.34
C LEU A 9 -20.92 9.36 3.78
N ALA A 10 -21.71 8.64 4.58
CA ALA A 10 -23.00 9.10 5.08
C ALA A 10 -22.85 10.33 5.99
N VAL A 11 -21.90 10.30 6.92
CA VAL A 11 -21.62 11.42 7.83
C VAL A 11 -21.12 12.63 7.03
N THR A 12 -20.14 12.46 6.15
CA THR A 12 -19.61 13.55 5.33
C THR A 12 -20.68 14.15 4.40
N SER A 13 -21.54 13.33 3.79
CA SER A 13 -22.64 13.83 2.95
C SER A 13 -23.69 14.60 3.78
N ALA A 14 -23.98 14.14 5.01
CA ALA A 14 -24.89 14.86 5.90
C ALA A 14 -24.36 16.25 6.30
N THR A 15 -23.05 16.47 6.32
CA THR A 15 -22.48 17.79 6.64
C THR A 15 -22.86 18.87 5.62
N GLU A 16 -23.07 18.50 4.35
CA GLU A 16 -23.52 19.43 3.32
C GLU A 16 -24.94 19.92 3.61
N VAL A 17 -25.83 19.01 4.04
CA VAL A 17 -27.22 19.33 4.39
C VAL A 17 -27.30 20.14 5.69
N ILE A 18 -26.46 19.83 6.69
CA ILE A 18 -26.52 20.44 8.02
C ILE A 18 -25.78 21.78 8.08
N PHE A 19 -24.57 21.85 7.50
CA PHE A 19 -23.65 22.98 7.61
C PHE A 19 -23.47 23.77 6.31
N GLY A 20 -24.13 23.36 5.22
CA GLY A 20 -24.05 24.03 3.92
C GLY A 20 -22.72 23.85 3.17
N ARG A 21 -21.82 23.00 3.68
CA ARG A 21 -20.54 22.66 3.07
C ARG A 21 -20.08 21.27 3.48
N VAL A 22 -19.34 20.60 2.60
CA VAL A 22 -18.75 19.29 2.89
C VAL A 22 -17.58 19.45 3.87
N ILE A 23 -17.66 18.76 5.00
CA ILE A 23 -16.58 18.67 6.00
C ILE A 23 -16.11 17.22 6.07
N SER A 24 -14.95 16.95 5.46
CA SER A 24 -14.34 15.61 5.42
C SER A 24 -13.42 15.34 6.61
N ASP A 25 -12.92 16.40 7.27
CA ASP A 25 -12.05 16.28 8.45
C ASP A 25 -12.90 16.07 9.71
N PRO A 26 -12.78 14.91 10.39
CA PRO A 26 -13.56 14.60 11.59
C PRO A 26 -13.25 15.53 12.76
N ILE A 27 -12.03 16.07 12.87
CA ILE A 27 -11.67 17.00 13.94
C ILE A 27 -12.38 18.34 13.71
N GLN A 28 -12.39 18.82 12.47
CA GLN A 28 -13.11 20.05 12.11
C GLN A 28 -14.62 19.88 12.28
N LEU A 29 -15.18 18.74 11.89
CA LEU A 29 -16.59 18.44 12.07
C LEU A 29 -17.01 18.46 13.54
N LEU A 30 -16.23 17.84 14.42
CA LEU A 30 -16.50 17.84 15.87
C LEU A 30 -16.40 19.26 16.46
N GLY A 31 -15.50 20.09 15.95
CA GLY A 31 -15.41 21.51 16.30
C GLY A 31 -16.66 22.32 15.92
N GLN A 32 -17.37 21.94 14.85
CA GLN A 32 -18.62 22.61 14.43
C GLN A 32 -19.84 22.19 15.26
N ILE A 33 -19.89 20.95 15.74
CA ILE A 33 -21.00 20.46 16.58
C ILE A 33 -21.01 21.20 17.93
N GLY A 34 -19.83 21.42 18.51
CA GLY A 34 -19.68 22.14 19.78
C GLY A 34 -20.20 21.40 21.01
N GLY A 35 -20.02 22.03 22.18
CA GLY A 35 -20.41 21.50 23.48
C GLY A 35 -19.29 20.74 24.22
N LEU A 36 -19.20 20.96 25.53
CA LEU A 36 -18.14 20.41 26.39
C LEU A 36 -18.15 18.87 26.40
N SER A 37 -19.34 18.26 26.55
CA SER A 37 -19.50 16.80 26.58
C SER A 37 -19.07 16.16 25.24
N THR A 38 -19.56 16.69 24.13
CA THR A 38 -19.19 16.24 22.78
C THR A 38 -17.69 16.34 22.54
N THR A 39 -17.08 17.45 22.95
CA THR A 39 -15.64 17.69 22.79
C THR A 39 -14.80 16.68 23.59
N ILE A 40 -15.20 16.38 24.83
CA ILE A 40 -14.51 15.39 25.66
C ILE A 40 -14.59 13.99 25.03
N VAL A 41 -15.79 13.57 24.61
CA VAL A 41 -16.00 12.28 23.95
C VAL A 41 -15.23 12.19 22.63
N ALA A 42 -15.23 13.28 21.85
CA ALA A 42 -14.50 13.40 20.59
C ALA A 42 -12.99 13.22 20.77
N ILE A 43 -12.39 13.98 21.69
CA ILE A 43 -10.94 13.92 21.94
C ILE A 43 -10.55 12.53 22.43
N PHE A 44 -11.30 11.98 23.39
CA PHE A 44 -11.02 10.65 23.91
C PHE A 44 -11.18 9.58 22.83
N GLY A 45 -12.28 9.61 22.07
CA GLY A 45 -12.57 8.66 21.00
C GLY A 45 -11.55 8.70 19.87
N ILE A 46 -11.20 9.89 19.37
CA ILE A 46 -10.19 10.06 18.31
C ILE A 46 -8.82 9.63 18.80
N SER A 47 -8.42 10.02 20.02
CA SER A 47 -7.13 9.65 20.57
C SER A 47 -7.01 8.13 20.72
N LEU A 48 -8.05 7.49 21.27
CA LEU A 48 -8.09 6.04 21.43
C LEU A 48 -8.07 5.32 20.08
N ALA A 49 -8.88 5.76 19.11
CA ALA A 49 -8.90 5.20 17.75
C ALA A 49 -7.54 5.33 17.06
N THR A 50 -6.88 6.48 17.23
CA THR A 50 -5.56 6.75 16.66
C THR A 50 -4.51 5.83 17.28
N ILE A 51 -4.44 5.73 18.60
CA ILE A 51 -3.44 4.89 19.28
C ILE A 51 -3.62 3.41 18.92
N THR A 52 -4.86 2.91 19.00
CA THR A 52 -5.18 1.50 18.77
C THR A 52 -4.90 1.07 17.33
N THR A 53 -5.26 1.89 16.35
CA THR A 53 -5.08 1.56 14.93
C THR A 53 -3.65 1.80 14.47
N ASN A 54 -3.03 2.92 14.87
CA ASN A 54 -1.74 3.34 14.32
C ASN A 54 -0.60 2.40 14.73
N ILE A 55 -0.59 1.91 15.98
CA ILE A 55 0.44 0.98 16.44
C ILE A 55 0.34 -0.33 15.65
N ALA A 56 -0.85 -0.93 15.59
CA ALA A 56 -1.05 -2.23 14.96
C ALA A 56 -0.83 -2.18 13.44
N ALA A 57 -1.37 -1.17 12.76
CA ALA A 57 -1.34 -1.10 11.30
C ALA A 57 -0.03 -0.51 10.74
N ASN A 58 0.55 0.49 11.40
CA ASN A 58 1.62 1.30 10.78
C ASN A 58 3.00 1.12 11.41
N VAL A 59 3.12 0.52 12.60
CA VAL A 59 4.43 0.31 13.26
C VAL A 59 4.92 -1.13 13.14
N VAL A 60 4.03 -2.11 13.29
CA VAL A 60 4.41 -3.53 13.35
C VAL A 60 5.09 -4.02 12.07
N ALA A 61 4.50 -3.72 10.90
CA ALA A 61 5.00 -4.18 9.62
C ALA A 61 6.42 -3.65 9.29
N PRO A 62 6.69 -2.33 9.30
CA PRO A 62 8.03 -1.81 9.04
C PRO A 62 9.05 -2.22 10.12
N ALA A 63 8.66 -2.32 11.39
CA ALA A 63 9.54 -2.83 12.44
C ALA A 63 10.00 -4.27 12.16
N ASN A 64 9.08 -5.15 11.77
CA ASN A 64 9.41 -6.52 11.37
C ASN A 64 10.22 -6.57 10.07
N ALA A 65 9.97 -5.67 9.12
CA ALA A 65 10.78 -5.58 7.91
C ALA A 65 12.25 -5.26 8.24
N LEU A 66 12.52 -4.34 9.18
CA LEU A 66 13.87 -4.03 9.64
C LEU A 66 14.55 -5.21 10.34
N VAL A 67 13.81 -5.91 11.21
CA VAL A 67 14.31 -7.11 11.90
C VAL A 67 14.64 -8.23 10.90
N ASN A 68 13.79 -8.43 9.88
CA ASN A 68 14.04 -9.43 8.85
C ASN A 68 15.18 -9.04 7.90
N LEU A 69 15.39 -7.74 7.65
CA LEU A 69 16.46 -7.25 6.79
C LEU A 69 17.83 -7.35 7.45
N SER A 70 17.92 -7.07 8.75
CA SER A 70 19.17 -7.17 9.51
C SER A 70 18.91 -7.59 10.96
N PRO A 71 18.76 -8.90 11.21
CA PRO A 71 18.42 -9.42 12.55
C PRO A 71 19.53 -9.22 13.58
N SER A 72 20.79 -9.01 13.15
CA SER A 72 21.91 -8.70 14.03
C SER A 72 21.95 -7.22 14.47
N ALA A 73 21.34 -6.32 13.70
CA ALA A 73 21.34 -4.88 13.99
C ALA A 73 20.03 -4.41 14.65
N PHE A 74 18.90 -5.05 14.34
CA PHE A 74 17.58 -4.60 14.80
C PHE A 74 16.86 -5.64 15.65
N THR A 75 16.30 -5.17 16.76
CA THR A 75 15.25 -5.84 17.51
C THR A 75 13.92 -5.21 17.16
N PHE A 76 12.80 -5.87 17.48
CA PHE A 76 11.47 -5.27 17.26
C PHE A 76 11.34 -3.88 17.91
N ARG A 77 11.88 -3.72 19.13
CA ARG A 77 11.84 -2.44 19.86
C ARG A 77 12.63 -1.34 19.14
N SER A 78 13.86 -1.62 18.70
CA SER A 78 14.66 -0.61 17.99
C SER A 78 14.10 -0.31 16.60
N GLY A 79 13.59 -1.33 15.89
CA GLY A 79 12.90 -1.15 14.61
C GLY A 79 11.62 -0.32 14.72
N ALA A 80 10.81 -0.54 15.76
CA ALA A 80 9.60 0.26 16.02
C ALA A 80 9.93 1.72 16.33
N PHE A 81 10.98 1.98 17.13
CA PHE A 81 11.41 3.34 17.43
C PHE A 81 11.93 4.07 16.19
N LEU A 82 12.76 3.40 15.37
CA LEU A 82 13.24 3.96 14.12
C LEU A 82 12.10 4.25 13.14
N THR A 83 11.12 3.34 13.04
CA THR A 83 9.91 3.55 12.24
C THR A 83 9.17 4.81 12.67
N ALA A 84 8.95 4.99 13.97
CA ALA A 84 8.26 6.17 14.50
C ALA A 84 9.01 7.47 14.17
N LEU A 85 10.33 7.48 14.34
CA LEU A 85 11.18 8.63 13.99
C LEU A 85 11.12 8.97 12.50
N LEU A 86 11.27 7.95 11.63
CA LEU A 86 11.17 8.15 10.19
C LEU A 86 9.78 8.64 9.79
N GLY A 87 8.72 8.09 10.37
CA GLY A 87 7.34 8.53 10.13
C GLY A 87 7.13 10.02 10.42
N ILE A 88 7.70 10.53 11.51
CA ILE A 88 7.67 11.97 11.84
C ILE A 88 8.54 12.76 10.85
N ALA A 89 9.74 12.27 10.54
CA ALA A 89 10.68 12.93 9.64
C ALA A 89 10.15 13.08 8.20
N PHE A 90 9.29 12.17 7.74
CA PHE A 90 8.60 12.27 6.44
C PHE A 90 7.58 13.42 6.37
N GLN A 91 7.21 14.04 7.50
CA GLN A 91 6.27 15.17 7.57
C GLN A 91 4.94 14.91 6.84
N PRO A 92 4.20 13.82 7.19
CA PRO A 92 3.01 13.40 6.46
C PRO A 92 1.89 14.45 6.45
N TRP A 93 1.86 15.38 7.41
CA TRP A 93 0.92 16.49 7.44
C TRP A 93 0.99 17.39 6.19
N ARG A 94 2.14 17.43 5.49
CA ARG A 94 2.23 18.15 4.22
C ARG A 94 1.42 17.48 3.11
N LEU A 95 1.33 16.15 3.12
CA LEU A 95 0.49 15.38 2.18
C LEU A 95 -1.00 15.55 2.48
N LEU A 96 -1.36 15.75 3.75
CA LEU A 96 -2.73 15.95 4.20
C LEU A 96 -3.26 17.38 3.98
N SER A 97 -2.44 18.28 3.43
CA SER A 97 -2.84 19.67 3.17
C SER A 97 -3.98 19.81 2.16
N SER A 98 -4.15 18.83 1.26
CA SER A 98 -5.27 18.75 0.33
C SER A 98 -5.77 17.32 0.21
N SER A 99 -7.08 17.11 0.41
CA SER A 99 -7.72 15.81 0.23
C SER A 99 -7.58 15.29 -1.20
N GLU A 100 -7.58 16.18 -2.19
CA GLU A 100 -7.40 15.81 -3.60
C GLU A 100 -5.99 15.26 -3.84
N SER A 101 -4.96 15.98 -3.40
CA SER A 101 -3.57 15.51 -3.52
C SER A 101 -3.33 14.22 -2.73
N PHE A 102 -3.96 14.09 -1.56
CA PHE A 102 -3.83 12.87 -0.76
C PHE A 102 -4.43 11.65 -1.46
N VAL A 103 -5.66 11.78 -1.98
CA VAL A 103 -6.35 10.66 -2.63
C VAL A 103 -5.76 10.38 -4.00
N TYR A 104 -5.78 11.38 -4.89
CA TYR A 104 -5.50 11.17 -6.31
C TYR A 104 -4.02 11.15 -6.65
N THR A 105 -3.14 11.70 -5.82
CA THR A 105 -1.69 11.68 -6.08
C THR A 105 -1.00 10.66 -5.20
N TRP A 106 -1.20 10.73 -3.88
CA TRP A 106 -0.49 9.87 -2.94
C TRP A 106 -1.06 8.45 -2.87
N LEU A 107 -2.34 8.28 -2.53
CA LEU A 107 -2.93 6.96 -2.33
C LEU A 107 -2.98 6.14 -3.62
N ILE A 108 -3.40 6.73 -4.74
CA ILE A 108 -3.44 6.03 -6.03
C ILE A 108 -2.02 5.71 -6.52
N GLY A 109 -1.10 6.67 -6.46
CA GLY A 109 0.30 6.47 -6.83
C GLY A 109 0.97 5.36 -6.01
N TYR A 110 0.75 5.35 -4.68
CA TYR A 110 1.24 4.27 -3.81
C TYR A 110 0.59 2.92 -4.15
N SER A 111 -0.71 2.92 -4.45
CA SER A 111 -1.44 1.71 -4.84
C SER A 111 -0.90 1.10 -6.14
N ALA A 112 -0.37 1.90 -7.05
CA ALA A 112 0.31 1.45 -8.27
C ALA A 112 1.55 0.60 -7.99
N LEU A 113 2.20 0.77 -6.84
CA LEU A 113 3.38 0.01 -6.42
C LEU A 113 3.02 -1.21 -5.57
N MET A 114 1.94 -1.13 -4.80
CA MET A 114 1.44 -2.24 -3.98
C MET A 114 0.68 -3.29 -4.79
N GLY A 115 -0.12 -2.87 -5.78
CA GLY A 115 -0.85 -3.77 -6.66
C GLY A 115 0.04 -4.84 -7.31
N PRO A 116 1.16 -4.47 -7.98
CA PRO A 116 2.03 -5.43 -8.62
C PRO A 116 2.59 -6.48 -7.66
N ILE A 117 3.02 -6.06 -6.46
CA ILE A 117 3.59 -6.93 -5.42
C ILE A 117 2.52 -7.94 -4.96
N GLY A 118 1.30 -7.46 -4.68
CA GLY A 118 0.18 -8.32 -4.31
C GLY A 118 -0.14 -9.35 -5.40
N GLY A 119 -0.19 -8.92 -6.66
CA GLY A 119 -0.47 -9.79 -7.81
C GLY A 119 0.56 -10.92 -7.95
N ILE A 120 1.84 -10.58 -7.83
CA ILE A 120 2.95 -11.55 -7.91
C ILE A 120 2.90 -12.53 -6.74
N ILE A 121 2.76 -12.05 -5.50
CA ILE A 121 2.77 -12.91 -4.31
C ILE A 121 1.59 -13.90 -4.34
N LEU A 122 0.39 -13.42 -4.69
CA LEU A 122 -0.79 -14.29 -4.75
C LEU A 122 -0.69 -15.31 -5.88
N ALA A 123 -0.23 -14.88 -7.07
CA ALA A 123 0.00 -15.79 -8.19
C ALA A 123 1.06 -16.84 -7.85
N ASP A 124 2.16 -16.42 -7.22
CA ASP A 124 3.25 -17.31 -6.82
C ASP A 124 2.81 -18.34 -5.79
N TYR A 125 2.13 -17.91 -4.73
CA TYR A 125 1.72 -18.80 -3.66
C TYR A 125 0.61 -19.76 -4.08
N TYR A 126 -0.50 -19.25 -4.62
CA TYR A 126 -1.68 -20.08 -4.90
C TYR A 126 -1.59 -20.87 -6.19
N LEU A 127 -1.03 -20.31 -7.27
CA LEU A 127 -1.10 -20.91 -8.60
C LEU A 127 0.21 -21.61 -8.98
N VAL A 128 1.34 -20.94 -8.76
CA VAL A 128 2.65 -21.51 -9.07
C VAL A 128 2.99 -22.58 -8.05
N LYS A 129 3.09 -22.22 -6.76
CA LYS A 129 3.53 -23.11 -5.68
C LYS A 129 2.40 -23.94 -5.06
N ARG A 130 1.14 -23.70 -5.43
CA ARG A 130 -0.03 -24.46 -4.96
C ARG A 130 -0.13 -24.56 -3.43
N MET A 131 0.20 -23.46 -2.75
CA MET A 131 0.21 -23.35 -1.29
C MET A 131 1.27 -24.22 -0.58
N GLU A 132 2.24 -24.77 -1.32
CA GLU A 132 3.35 -25.53 -0.76
C GLU A 132 4.61 -24.66 -0.64
N LEU A 133 5.02 -24.39 0.60
CA LEU A 133 6.22 -23.63 0.91
C LEU A 133 7.20 -24.45 1.75
N ASN A 134 8.47 -24.40 1.38
CA ASN A 134 9.54 -24.93 2.20
C ASN A 134 10.02 -23.82 3.17
N VAL A 135 9.48 -23.82 4.38
CA VAL A 135 9.80 -22.79 5.38
C VAL A 135 11.29 -22.75 5.71
N GLY A 136 11.95 -23.91 5.83
CA GLY A 136 13.39 -23.97 6.11
C GLY A 136 14.24 -23.31 5.01
N ALA A 137 13.83 -23.45 3.75
CA ALA A 137 14.51 -22.81 2.63
C ALA A 137 14.28 -21.29 2.55
N LEU A 138 13.24 -20.73 3.18
CA LEU A 138 13.03 -19.27 3.24
C LEU A 138 14.07 -18.56 4.12
N TYR A 139 14.64 -19.27 5.09
CA TYR A 139 15.67 -18.76 6.00
C TYR A 139 17.08 -19.23 5.64
N SER A 140 17.30 -19.65 4.38
CA SER A 140 18.59 -20.14 3.90
C SER A 140 19.14 -19.26 2.79
N GLU A 141 20.42 -18.88 2.91
CA GLU A 141 21.16 -18.15 1.87
C GLU A 141 21.85 -19.08 0.85
N ASN A 142 21.57 -20.40 0.90
CA ASN A 142 22.22 -21.37 0.04
C ASN A 142 21.99 -21.04 -1.44
N PRO A 143 23.04 -20.84 -2.26
CA PRO A 143 22.91 -20.55 -3.69
C PRO A 143 22.15 -21.60 -4.50
N ARG A 144 22.08 -22.85 -3.99
CA ARG A 144 21.34 -23.96 -4.60
C ARG A 144 19.92 -24.10 -4.07
N GLY A 145 19.51 -23.23 -3.15
CA GLY A 145 18.18 -23.24 -2.56
C GLY A 145 17.09 -22.87 -3.57
N PRO A 146 15.84 -23.36 -3.37
CA PRO A 146 14.73 -23.12 -4.30
C PRO A 146 14.33 -21.65 -4.43
N TYR A 147 14.66 -20.82 -3.43
CA TYR A 147 14.31 -19.38 -3.39
C TYR A 147 15.51 -18.45 -3.60
N TYR A 148 16.69 -18.98 -3.94
CA TYR A 148 17.87 -18.16 -4.22
C TYR A 148 17.84 -17.55 -5.63
N TYR A 149 17.19 -18.22 -6.59
CA TYR A 149 17.07 -17.77 -7.98
C TYR A 149 18.42 -17.35 -8.59
N LYS A 150 18.50 -16.17 -9.23
CA LYS A 150 19.73 -15.64 -9.83
C LYS A 150 20.32 -14.59 -8.90
N LYS A 151 21.37 -14.97 -8.15
CA LYS A 151 22.06 -14.10 -7.18
C LYS A 151 21.12 -13.48 -6.13
N GLY A 152 20.12 -14.23 -5.65
CA GLY A 152 19.12 -13.75 -4.69
C GLY A 152 17.87 -13.12 -5.32
N PHE A 153 17.82 -12.93 -6.64
CA PHE A 153 16.71 -12.24 -7.30
C PHE A 153 15.92 -13.15 -8.24
N ASN A 154 14.59 -13.15 -8.06
CA ASN A 154 13.67 -13.73 -9.02
C ASN A 154 13.44 -12.75 -10.18
N VAL A 155 14.16 -12.96 -11.29
CA VAL A 155 14.09 -12.11 -12.48
C VAL A 155 12.68 -12.08 -13.08
N ALA A 156 11.92 -13.19 -13.01
CA ALA A 156 10.54 -13.21 -13.49
C ALA A 156 9.63 -12.31 -12.65
N ALA A 157 9.79 -12.33 -11.32
CA ALA A 157 9.06 -11.44 -10.42
C ALA A 157 9.43 -9.97 -10.66
N MET A 158 10.71 -9.65 -10.84
CA MET A 158 11.15 -8.28 -11.12
C MET A 158 10.62 -7.77 -12.47
N ALA A 159 10.64 -8.61 -13.51
CA ALA A 159 10.08 -8.25 -14.81
C ALA A 159 8.55 -8.04 -14.74
N ALA A 160 7.83 -8.90 -14.00
CA ALA A 160 6.41 -8.75 -13.76
C ALA A 160 6.07 -7.49 -12.97
N LEU A 161 6.89 -7.11 -11.99
CA LEU A 161 6.75 -5.88 -11.22
C LEU A 161 6.79 -4.65 -12.13
N VAL A 162 7.84 -4.58 -12.96
CA VAL A 162 8.02 -3.47 -13.92
C VAL A 162 6.88 -3.45 -14.93
N ALA A 163 6.47 -4.60 -15.45
CA ALA A 163 5.34 -4.71 -16.38
C ALA A 163 4.01 -4.21 -15.79
N GLY A 164 3.76 -4.43 -14.49
CA GLY A 164 2.57 -3.92 -13.81
C GLY A 164 2.60 -2.41 -13.56
N ILE A 165 3.78 -1.82 -13.35
CA ILE A 165 3.94 -0.38 -13.06
C ILE A 165 3.92 0.46 -14.34
N LEU A 166 4.53 -0.03 -15.43
CA LEU A 166 4.71 0.73 -16.67
C LEU A 166 3.42 1.35 -17.25
N PRO A 167 2.27 0.64 -17.30
CA PRO A 167 1.02 1.22 -17.82
C PRO A 167 0.45 2.36 -16.97
N ILE A 168 0.87 2.48 -15.71
CA ILE A 168 0.33 3.45 -14.76
C ILE A 168 1.18 4.74 -14.74
N LEU A 169 2.47 4.62 -15.05
CA LEU A 169 3.42 5.73 -14.99
C LEU A 169 2.98 6.96 -15.79
N PRO A 170 2.47 6.87 -17.03
CA PRO A 170 2.06 8.07 -17.76
C PRO A 170 0.95 8.83 -17.02
N GLY A 171 -0.10 8.15 -16.56
CA GLY A 171 -1.20 8.79 -15.82
C GLY A 171 -0.75 9.38 -14.48
N PHE A 172 0.22 8.76 -13.81
CA PHE A 172 0.84 9.36 -12.61
C PHE A 172 1.60 10.66 -12.95
N LEU A 173 2.42 10.65 -14.00
CA LEU A 173 3.22 11.79 -14.44
C LEU A 173 2.35 12.98 -14.89
N ASP A 174 1.18 12.71 -15.47
CA ASP A 174 0.14 13.71 -15.76
C ASP A 174 -0.38 14.34 -14.46
N LYS A 175 -0.74 13.49 -13.48
CA LYS A 175 -1.29 13.95 -12.20
C LYS A 175 -0.33 14.74 -11.34
N VAL A 176 0.97 14.50 -11.44
CA VAL A 176 2.00 15.32 -10.77
C VAL A 176 2.43 16.54 -11.59
N GLY A 177 1.85 16.76 -12.78
CA GLY A 177 2.11 17.93 -13.63
C GLY A 177 3.43 17.89 -14.39
N ILE A 178 4.06 16.72 -14.54
CA ILE A 178 5.29 16.54 -15.33
C ILE A 178 4.94 16.38 -16.81
N LEU A 179 3.87 15.64 -17.12
CA LEU A 179 3.30 15.55 -18.47
C LEU A 179 2.20 16.59 -18.62
N ALA A 180 2.13 17.23 -19.79
CA ALA A 180 1.11 18.24 -20.09
C ALA A 180 -0.28 17.63 -20.36
N SER A 181 -0.32 16.41 -20.89
CA SER A 181 -1.54 15.62 -21.05
C SER A 181 -1.17 14.15 -21.30
N THR A 182 -2.08 13.24 -20.94
CA THR A 182 -1.98 11.82 -21.30
C THR A 182 -3.24 11.33 -22.00
N TRP A 183 -3.12 10.17 -22.66
CA TRP A 183 -4.27 9.54 -23.29
C TRP A 183 -5.25 9.04 -22.22
N GLU A 184 -6.53 9.05 -22.55
CA GLU A 184 -7.61 8.64 -21.63
C GLU A 184 -7.39 7.23 -21.06
N ALA A 185 -6.82 6.32 -21.85
CA ALA A 185 -6.48 4.97 -21.42
C ALA A 185 -5.47 4.95 -20.25
N PHE A 186 -4.45 5.80 -20.28
CA PHE A 186 -3.44 5.88 -19.20
C PHE A 186 -4.00 6.58 -17.96
N ALA A 187 -4.84 7.59 -18.14
CA ALA A 187 -5.55 8.23 -17.03
C ALA A 187 -6.52 7.24 -16.35
N ALA A 188 -7.26 6.46 -17.12
CA ALA A 188 -8.15 5.41 -16.61
C ALA A 188 -7.37 4.29 -15.91
N ALA A 189 -6.22 3.89 -16.47
CA ALA A 189 -5.33 2.92 -15.86
C ALA A 189 -4.78 3.42 -14.51
N TYR A 190 -4.41 4.70 -14.43
CA TYR A 190 -3.97 5.33 -13.18
C TYR A 190 -5.09 5.41 -12.14
N ASN A 191 -6.29 5.86 -12.52
CA ASN A 191 -7.42 5.91 -11.58
C ASN A 191 -7.79 4.51 -11.03
N ASN A 192 -7.46 3.45 -11.76
CA ASN A 192 -7.62 2.05 -11.34
C ASN A 192 -6.27 1.36 -11.08
N ALA A 193 -5.24 2.13 -10.69
CA ALA A 193 -3.85 1.70 -10.61
C ALA A 193 -3.68 0.37 -9.90
N TRP A 194 -4.33 0.20 -8.75
CA TRP A 194 -4.22 -1.03 -7.96
C TRP A 194 -4.63 -2.27 -8.75
N PHE A 195 -5.80 -2.25 -9.40
CA PHE A 195 -6.32 -3.40 -10.14
C PHE A 195 -5.50 -3.68 -11.39
N VAL A 196 -5.21 -2.63 -12.17
CA VAL A 196 -4.46 -2.79 -13.43
C VAL A 196 -3.07 -3.38 -13.14
N SER A 197 -2.33 -2.79 -12.22
CA SER A 197 -1.00 -3.30 -11.86
C SER A 197 -1.03 -4.71 -11.28
N PHE A 198 -2.01 -5.01 -10.42
CA PHE A 198 -2.17 -6.32 -9.80
C PHE A 198 -2.39 -7.42 -10.82
N PHE A 199 -3.33 -7.23 -11.75
CA PHE A 199 -3.64 -8.25 -12.74
C PHE A 199 -2.53 -8.38 -13.79
N VAL A 200 -1.98 -7.26 -14.25
CA VAL A 200 -0.87 -7.28 -15.23
C VAL A 200 0.35 -7.99 -14.64
N SER A 201 0.80 -7.63 -13.44
CA SER A 201 1.96 -8.29 -12.83
C SER A 201 1.69 -9.77 -12.55
N GLY A 202 0.49 -10.12 -12.04
CA GLY A 202 0.11 -11.49 -11.74
C GLY A 202 0.14 -12.36 -13.01
N VAL A 203 -0.48 -11.90 -14.09
CA VAL A 203 -0.51 -12.62 -15.36
C VAL A 203 0.89 -12.76 -15.96
N VAL A 204 1.68 -11.67 -16.01
CA VAL A 204 3.05 -11.71 -16.54
C VAL A 204 3.91 -12.68 -15.72
N TYR A 205 3.79 -12.66 -14.39
CA TYR A 205 4.52 -13.57 -13.52
C TYR A 205 4.16 -15.05 -13.79
N LEU A 206 2.88 -15.35 -13.97
CA LEU A 206 2.41 -16.71 -14.29
C LEU A 206 2.98 -17.20 -15.62
N VAL A 207 2.93 -16.36 -16.65
CA VAL A 207 3.47 -16.70 -17.98
C VAL A 207 4.97 -16.99 -17.87
N LEU A 208 5.75 -16.08 -17.28
CA LEU A 208 7.19 -16.24 -17.14
C LEU A 208 7.57 -17.47 -16.29
N SER A 209 6.85 -17.71 -15.20
CA SER A 209 7.10 -18.85 -14.30
C SER A 209 6.74 -20.18 -14.95
N SER A 210 5.70 -20.22 -15.79
CA SER A 210 5.31 -21.43 -16.52
C SER A 210 6.33 -21.83 -17.60
N SER A 211 6.89 -20.85 -18.32
CA SER A 211 7.94 -21.08 -19.32
C SER A 211 9.23 -21.59 -18.69
N GLN A 212 9.61 -21.06 -17.52
CA GLN A 212 10.80 -21.53 -16.78
C GLN A 212 10.65 -22.96 -16.26
N ARG A 213 9.44 -23.39 -15.89
CA ARG A 213 9.18 -24.78 -15.51
C ARG A 213 9.35 -25.75 -16.67
N ARG A 214 8.84 -25.39 -17.86
CA ARG A 214 9.00 -26.21 -19.07
C ARG A 214 10.46 -26.40 -19.46
N LEU A 215 11.28 -25.34 -19.35
CA LEU A 215 12.70 -25.39 -19.66
C LEU A 215 13.55 -26.21 -18.67
N LYS A 216 13.09 -26.38 -17.42
CA LYS A 216 13.78 -27.22 -16.41
C LYS A 216 13.37 -28.69 -16.45
N GLY A 217 12.28 -29.01 -17.14
CA GLY A 217 11.76 -30.38 -17.29
C GLY A 217 12.05 -31.02 -18.65
N ALA A 218 12.76 -30.32 -19.54
CA ALA A 218 13.30 -30.83 -20.81
C ALA A 218 14.82 -31.00 -20.66
#